data_AF-A0A932QSX5-F1
#
_entry.id   AF-A0A932QSX5-F1
#
_cell.length_a   1.000
_cell.length_b   1.000
_cell.length_c   1.000
_cell.angle_alpha   90.00
_cell.angle_beta   90.00
_cell.angle_gamma   90.00
#
_symmetry.space_group_name_H-M   'P 1'
#
loop_
_entity.id
_entity.type
_entity.pdbx_description
1 polymer ?
#
loop_
_entity_poly.entity_id
_entity_poly.type
_entity_poly.pdbx_seq_one_letter_code
_entity_poly.pdbx_strand_id
1 'polypeptide(L)'
;MLKLVEIKDLSRGEIVDQLKKSRLELVDLRMKFISRQLEDPSLIKKKRKEIARLLTIETQKQSDKDQKLESKPAKSLKNKKEKEIIEKKVEEKKVEKKTKKVKSVGKKGLKKEEENA
;
A
#
# COMPACT_ATOMS: atom_id res chain seq x y z
N MET A 1 11.15 -27.70 -13.53
CA MET A 1 10.53 -27.41 -12.20
C MET A 1 11.33 -26.27 -11.61
N LEU A 2 10.71 -25.13 -11.33
CA LEU A 2 11.40 -23.95 -10.80
C LEU A 2 11.98 -24.23 -9.41
N LYS A 3 13.21 -23.78 -9.15
CA LYS A 3 13.89 -23.98 -7.86
C LYS A 3 13.45 -22.92 -6.86
N LEU A 4 13.56 -23.24 -5.57
CA LEU A 4 13.15 -22.33 -4.50
C LEU A 4 13.99 -21.04 -4.46
N VAL A 5 15.28 -21.14 -4.80
CA VAL A 5 16.19 -19.98 -4.84
C VAL A 5 15.70 -18.96 -5.87
N GLU A 6 15.44 -19.42 -7.09
CA GLU A 6 14.95 -18.59 -8.20
C GLU A 6 13.65 -17.87 -7.84
N ILE A 7 12.73 -18.51 -7.11
CA ILE A 7 11.46 -17.88 -6.72
C ILE A 7 11.65 -16.80 -5.64
N LYS A 8 12.65 -16.95 -4.77
CA LYS A 8 12.93 -15.96 -3.71
C LYS A 8 13.48 -14.65 -4.27
N ASP A 9 14.25 -14.73 -5.34
CA ASP A 9 14.88 -13.57 -5.99
C ASP A 9 13.87 -12.69 -6.75
N LEU A 10 12.71 -13.26 -7.13
CA LEU A 10 11.65 -12.53 -7.82
C LEU A 10 11.00 -11.45 -6.94
N SER A 11 10.63 -10.34 -7.57
CA SER A 11 9.81 -9.29 -6.96
C SER A 11 8.37 -9.77 -6.71
N ARG A 12 7.65 -9.14 -5.79
CA ARG A 12 6.26 -9.51 -5.49
C ARG A 12 5.35 -9.40 -6.72
N GLY A 13 5.54 -8.38 -7.56
CA GLY A 13 4.78 -8.22 -8.80
C GLY A 13 5.03 -9.38 -9.76
N GLU A 14 6.29 -9.76 -9.93
CA GLU A 14 6.70 -10.87 -10.80
C GLU A 14 6.16 -12.22 -10.31
N ILE A 15 6.13 -12.45 -8.98
CA ILE A 15 5.54 -13.65 -8.39
C ILE A 15 4.06 -13.75 -8.76
N VAL A 16 3.31 -12.65 -8.67
CA VAL A 16 1.89 -12.61 -9.04
C VAL A 16 1.68 -12.88 -10.52
N ASP A 17 2.52 -12.31 -11.39
CA ASP A 17 2.42 -12.54 -12.83
C ASP A 17 2.79 -13.98 -13.20
N GLN A 18 3.81 -14.55 -12.56
CA GLN A 18 4.18 -15.95 -12.71
C GLN A 18 3.09 -16.90 -12.20
N LEU A 19 2.37 -16.50 -11.15
CA LEU A 19 1.21 -17.23 -10.63
C LEU A 19 0.08 -17.27 -11.67
N LYS A 20 -0.22 -16.14 -12.33
CA LYS A 20 -1.22 -16.07 -13.40
C LYS A 20 -0.85 -16.99 -14.56
N LYS A 21 0.40 -16.89 -15.05
CA LYS A 21 0.93 -17.75 -16.12
C LYS A 21 0.82 -19.23 -15.75
N SER A 22 1.26 -19.59 -14.55
CA SER A 22 1.24 -20.98 -14.10
C SER A 22 -0.16 -21.56 -13.93
N ARG A 23 -1.15 -20.72 -13.58
CA ARG A 23 -2.57 -21.12 -13.52
C ARG A 23 -3.15 -21.36 -14.91
N LEU A 24 -2.83 -20.52 -15.90
CA LEU A 24 -3.24 -20.72 -17.29
C LEU A 24 -2.66 -22.03 -17.84
N GLU A 25 -1.35 -22.24 -17.67
CA GLU A 25 -0.70 -23.49 -18.09
C GLU A 25 -1.32 -24.72 -17.41
N LEU A 26 -1.75 -24.62 -16.14
CA LEU A 26 -2.44 -25.71 -15.47
C LEU A 26 -3.81 -26.01 -16.11
N VAL A 27 -4.54 -24.99 -16.54
CA VAL A 27 -5.81 -25.18 -17.27
C VAL A 27 -5.54 -25.86 -18.60
N ASP A 28 -4.55 -25.41 -19.35
CA ASP A 28 -4.19 -26.02 -20.64
C ASP A 28 -3.79 -27.49 -20.47
N LEU A 29 -2.97 -27.80 -19.46
CA LEU A 29 -2.60 -29.18 -19.15
C LEU A 29 -3.82 -30.04 -18.78
N ARG A 30 -4.81 -29.48 -18.07
CA ARG A 30 -6.07 -30.19 -17.77
C ARG A 30 -6.89 -30.43 -19.03
N MET A 31 -6.99 -29.45 -19.93
CA MET A 31 -7.71 -29.62 -21.20
C MET A 31 -7.05 -30.68 -22.09
N LYS A 32 -5.72 -30.70 -22.18
CA LYS A 32 -4.95 -31.74 -22.87
C LYS A 32 -5.13 -33.12 -22.23
N PHE A 33 -5.19 -33.17 -20.90
CA PHE A 33 -5.44 -34.41 -20.18
C PHE A 33 -6.84 -34.97 -20.43
N ILE A 34 -7.87 -34.10 -20.40
CA ILE A 34 -9.26 -34.47 -20.68
C ILE A 34 -9.40 -35.01 -22.11
N SER A 35 -8.75 -34.36 -23.09
CA SER A 35 -8.72 -34.82 -24.48
C SER A 35 -7.81 -36.03 -24.73
N ARG A 36 -7.15 -36.55 -23.70
CA ARG A 36 -6.16 -37.65 -23.78
C ARG A 36 -4.99 -37.37 -24.74
N GLN A 37 -4.69 -36.10 -24.99
CA GLN A 37 -3.57 -35.64 -25.81
C GLN A 37 -2.32 -35.33 -24.97
N LEU A 38 -2.36 -35.58 -23.66
CA LEU A 38 -1.24 -35.32 -22.77
C LEU A 38 -0.38 -36.57 -22.58
N GLU A 39 0.88 -36.49 -23.01
CA GLU A 39 1.85 -37.59 -22.90
C GLU A 39 2.28 -37.88 -21.45
N ASP A 40 2.66 -36.85 -20.68
CA ASP A 40 3.06 -36.99 -19.26
C ASP A 40 2.01 -36.35 -18.32
N PRO A 41 1.16 -37.15 -17.65
CA PRO A 41 0.20 -36.65 -16.66
C PRO A 41 0.88 -36.10 -15.39
N SER A 42 2.15 -36.45 -15.14
CA SER A 42 2.91 -35.95 -14.00
C SER A 42 3.16 -34.44 -14.09
N LEU A 43 3.08 -33.85 -15.29
CA LEU A 43 3.20 -32.41 -15.51
C LEU A 43 2.15 -31.62 -14.71
N ILE A 44 0.93 -32.14 -14.58
CA ILE A 44 -0.14 -31.52 -13.78
C ILE A 44 0.29 -31.45 -12.31
N LYS A 45 0.82 -32.54 -11.77
CA LYS A 45 1.30 -32.60 -10.38
C LYS A 45 2.50 -31.68 -10.17
N LYS A 46 3.45 -31.65 -11.11
CA LYS A 46 4.61 -30.74 -11.09
C LYS A 46 4.15 -29.28 -11.07
N LYS A 47 3.20 -28.91 -11.92
CA LYS A 47 2.66 -27.55 -12.04
C LYS A 47 1.87 -27.12 -10.79
N ARG A 48 1.08 -28.03 -10.20
CA ARG A 48 0.41 -27.78 -8.90
C ARG A 48 1.41 -27.48 -7.79
N LYS A 49 2.52 -28.24 -7.72
CA LYS A 49 3.58 -28.00 -6.72
C LYS A 49 4.28 -26.66 -6.95
N GLU A 50 4.49 -26.28 -8.21
CA GLU A 50 5.06 -24.98 -8.57
C GLU A 50 4.18 -23.82 -8.09
N ILE A 51 2.87 -23.87 -8.36
CA ILE A 51 1.89 -22.88 -7.87
C ILE A 51 1.92 -22.80 -6.34
N ALA A 52 1.94 -23.95 -5.65
CA ALA A 52 1.99 -23.98 -4.19
C ALA A 52 3.24 -23.27 -3.63
N ARG A 53 4.42 -23.50 -4.24
CA ARG A 53 5.67 -22.83 -3.84
C ARG A 53 5.60 -21.30 -4.04
N LEU A 54 5.05 -20.86 -5.17
CA LEU A 54 4.86 -19.43 -5.46
C LEU A 54 3.96 -18.77 -4.40
N LEU A 55 2.83 -19.41 -4.05
CA LEU A 55 1.92 -18.92 -3.01
C LEU A 55 2.56 -18.87 -1.62
N THR A 56 3.36 -19.89 -1.27
CA THR A 56 4.09 -19.91 0.00
C THR A 56 5.05 -18.73 0.11
N ILE A 57 5.83 -18.46 -0.94
CA ILE A 57 6.81 -17.36 -0.93
C ILE A 57 6.10 -16.00 -0.96
N GLU A 58 4.99 -15.87 -1.68
CA GLU A 58 4.15 -14.67 -1.64
C GLU A 58 3.68 -14.38 -0.20
N THR A 59 3.23 -15.41 0.50
CA THR A 59 2.74 -15.30 1.88
C THR A 59 3.89 -14.96 2.84
N GLN A 60 5.06 -15.61 2.70
CA GLN A 60 6.26 -15.28 3.48
C GLN A 60 6.66 -13.81 3.32
N LYS A 61 6.72 -13.32 2.07
CA LYS A 61 7.03 -11.91 1.79
C LYS A 61 5.99 -10.93 2.35
N GLN A 62 4.74 -11.38 2.50
CA GLN A 62 3.69 -10.59 3.14
C GLN A 62 3.86 -10.58 4.66
N SER A 63 4.05 -11.73 5.30
CA SER A 63 4.26 -11.82 6.74
C SER A 63 5.52 -11.09 7.21
N ASP A 64 6.60 -11.12 6.43
CA ASP A 64 7.84 -10.41 6.75
C ASP A 64 7.62 -8.89 6.75
N LYS A 65 6.74 -8.38 5.88
CA LYS A 65 6.35 -6.96 5.89
C LYS A 65 5.54 -6.62 7.13
N ASP A 66 4.58 -7.46 7.48
CA ASP A 66 3.70 -7.25 8.63
C ASP A 66 4.49 -7.28 9.95
N GLN A 67 5.45 -8.22 10.11
CA GLN A 67 6.36 -8.28 11.26
C GLN A 67 7.31 -7.06 11.36
N LYS A 68 7.71 -6.48 10.22
CA LYS A 68 8.49 -5.23 10.19
C LYS A 68 7.69 -4.00 10.63
N LEU A 69 6.37 -4.06 10.56
CA LEU A 69 5.49 -2.99 11.03
C LEU A 69 5.28 -3.07 12.55
N GLU A 70 5.28 -4.26 13.13
CA GLU A 70 5.10 -4.48 14.59
C GLU A 70 6.38 -4.27 15.41
N SER A 71 7.57 -4.49 14.82
CA SER A 71 8.87 -4.30 15.49
C SER A 71 9.35 -2.83 15.56
N LYS A 72 8.62 -1.87 15.00
CA LYS A 72 8.85 -0.45 15.31
C LYS A 72 8.35 -0.20 16.75
N PRO A 73 9.18 0.23 17.70
CA PRO A 73 8.77 0.34 19.09
C PRO A 73 7.55 1.26 19.18
N ALA A 74 6.45 0.71 19.70
CA ALA A 74 5.17 1.37 19.98
C ALA A 74 5.29 2.60 20.92
N LYS A 75 6.51 2.93 21.39
CA LYS A 75 6.82 4.14 22.14
C LYS A 75 6.97 5.40 21.27
N SER A 76 7.17 5.29 19.95
CA SER A 76 7.34 6.46 19.07
C SER A 76 6.04 7.04 18.48
N LEU A 77 4.94 6.26 18.49
CA LEU A 77 3.65 6.67 17.90
C LEU A 77 2.79 7.52 18.83
N LYS A 78 3.01 7.47 20.16
CA LYS A 78 2.36 8.39 21.10
C LYS A 78 2.88 9.83 20.89
N ASN A 79 4.19 9.99 20.72
CA ASN A 79 4.81 11.32 20.53
C ASN A 79 4.53 11.95 19.16
N LYS A 80 4.25 11.17 18.10
CA LYS A 80 3.92 11.72 16.78
C LYS A 80 2.46 12.19 16.69
N LYS A 81 1.52 11.41 17.22
CA LYS A 81 0.10 11.80 17.24
C LYS A 81 -0.12 13.03 18.13
N GLU A 82 0.55 13.13 19.26
CA GLU A 82 0.49 14.33 20.11
C GLU A 82 1.09 15.56 19.42
N LYS A 83 2.21 15.42 18.69
CA LYS A 83 2.82 16.53 17.93
C LYS A 83 1.95 17.01 16.76
N GLU A 84 1.35 16.11 15.97
CA GLU A 84 0.43 16.50 14.89
C GLU A 84 -0.84 17.21 15.41
N ILE A 85 -1.35 16.77 16.56
CA ILE A 85 -2.53 17.41 17.18
C ILE A 85 -2.15 18.79 17.73
N ILE A 86 -0.96 18.95 18.32
CA ILE A 86 -0.48 20.25 18.81
C ILE A 86 -0.19 21.22 17.65
N GLU A 87 0.44 20.75 16.56
CA GLU A 87 0.72 21.58 15.38
C GLU A 87 -0.57 22.08 14.71
N LYS A 88 -1.57 21.21 14.53
CA LYS A 88 -2.89 21.61 14.01
C LYS A 88 -3.61 22.60 14.94
N LYS A 89 -3.54 22.40 16.26
CA LYS A 89 -4.12 23.35 17.24
C LYS A 89 -3.42 24.71 17.27
N VAL A 90 -2.11 24.75 17.00
CA VAL A 90 -1.33 26.00 16.94
C VAL A 90 -1.61 26.76 15.64
N GLU A 91 -1.84 26.05 14.53
CA GLU A 91 -2.27 26.66 13.25
C GLU A 91 -3.70 27.21 13.33
N GLU A 92 -4.66 26.47 13.88
CA GLU A 92 -6.03 26.94 14.07
C GLU A 92 -6.09 28.20 14.96
N LYS A 93 -5.33 28.22 16.06
CA LYS A 93 -5.22 29.41 16.93
C LYS A 93 -4.51 30.60 16.26
N LYS A 94 -3.61 30.38 15.29
CA LYS A 94 -2.96 31.45 14.51
C LYS A 94 -3.92 32.04 13.48
N VAL A 95 -4.76 31.23 12.84
CA VAL A 95 -5.77 31.69 11.89
C VAL A 95 -6.84 32.53 12.59
N GLU A 96 -7.30 32.13 13.77
CA GLU A 96 -8.27 32.88 14.58
C GLU A 96 -7.74 34.24 15.08
N LYS A 97 -6.44 34.31 15.42
CA LYS A 97 -5.80 35.58 15.81
C LYS A 97 -5.61 36.52 14.61
N LYS A 98 -5.37 35.99 13.40
CA LYS A 98 -5.28 36.80 12.17
C LYS A 98 -6.65 37.38 11.77
N THR A 99 -7.73 36.59 11.85
CA THR A 99 -9.08 37.07 11.50
C THR A 99 -9.64 38.08 12.50
N LYS A 100 -9.28 37.98 13.80
CA LYS A 100 -9.61 39.01 14.80
C LYS A 100 -8.80 40.31 14.64
N LYS A 101 -7.54 40.25 14.15
CA LYS A 101 -6.71 41.45 13.89
C LYS A 101 -7.14 42.22 12.64
N VAL A 102 -7.66 41.56 11.61
CA VAL A 102 -8.19 42.24 10.40
C VAL A 102 -9.51 42.97 10.71
N LYS A 103 -10.37 42.40 11.57
CA LYS A 103 -11.65 43.01 11.96
C LYS A 103 -11.53 44.26 12.84
N SER A 104 -10.40 44.47 13.53
CA SER A 104 -10.18 45.69 14.35
C SER A 104 -9.56 46.86 13.57
N VAL A 105 -8.93 46.61 12.41
CA VAL A 105 -8.34 47.67 11.57
C VAL A 105 -9.39 48.28 10.63
N GLY A 106 -10.37 47.50 10.16
CA GLY A 106 -11.41 47.96 9.23
C GLY A 106 -12.50 48.88 9.81
N LYS A 107 -12.52 49.16 11.13
CA LYS A 107 -13.52 50.06 11.75
C LYS A 107 -13.01 51.48 12.03
N LYS A 108 -11.75 51.81 11.70
CA LYS A 108 -11.20 53.16 11.92
C LYS A 108 -11.05 54.02 10.66
N GLY A 109 -11.48 53.56 9.48
CA GLY A 109 -11.27 54.26 8.21
C GLY A 109 -12.52 54.82 7.50
N LEU A 110 -13.72 54.72 8.09
CA LEU A 110 -14.99 55.10 7.41
C LEU A 110 -15.63 56.37 8.00
N LYS A 111 -14.82 57.28 8.54
CA LYS A 111 -15.28 58.64 8.86
C LYS A 111 -14.29 59.63 8.26
N LYS A 112 -14.78 60.50 7.38
CA LYS A 112 -14.09 61.53 6.58
C LYS A 112 -13.79 61.08 5.14
N GLU A 113 -14.78 61.05 4.26
CA GLU A 113 -14.67 61.43 2.81
C GLU A 113 -16.08 61.62 2.19
N GLU A 114 -17.03 62.22 2.93
CA GLU A 114 -18.27 62.76 2.35
C GLU A 114 -18.38 64.24 2.73
N GLU A 115 -17.41 65.03 2.28
CA GLU A 115 -17.50 66.49 2.19
C GLU A 115 -16.53 66.93 1.09
N ASN A 116 -17.09 67.51 0.02
CA ASN A 116 -16.45 68.04 -1.20
C ASN A 116 -16.25 67.06 -2.37
N ALA A 117 -17.26 66.95 -3.23
CA ALA A 117 -17.19 67.35 -4.64
C ALA A 117 -18.56 67.13 -5.32
#